data_AF-A0A3M1KCF8-F1
#
_entry.id   AF-A0A3M1KCF8-F1
#
_cell.length_a   1.000
_cell.length_b   1.000
_cell.length_c   1.000
_cell.angle_alpha   90.00
_cell.angle_beta   90.00
_cell.angle_gamma   90.00
#
_symmetry.space_group_name_H-M   'P 1'
#
loop_
_entity.id
_entity.type
_entity.pdbx_description
1 polymer ?
#
loop_
_entity_poly.entity_id
_entity_poly.type
_entity_poly.pdbx_seq_one_letter_code
_entity_poly.pdbx_strand_id
1 'polypeptide(L)'
;MPLPLEDIILPPPPGSWPWAPGIWMLVIGAILCMLWGLRALARKWPFWRARGAVIRHIRDKQPPPAQLNRALHAFACRWLRAPAALSGQDWVDWMIAHAPGLPPETSGALEALAESPYAGVPADPQLNRAALLWLKRVQP
;
A
#
# COMPACT_ATOMS: atom_id res chain seq x y z
N MET A 1 26.84 63.93 52.36
CA MET A 1 26.08 62.86 53.03
C MET A 1 25.53 61.97 51.92
N PRO A 2 26.06 60.75 51.72
CA PRO A 2 25.59 59.85 50.67
C PRO A 2 24.25 59.23 51.08
N LEU A 3 23.30 59.17 50.14
CA LEU A 3 22.00 58.51 50.32
C LEU A 3 22.20 56.98 50.31
N PRO A 4 21.51 56.21 51.18
CA PRO A 4 21.57 54.76 51.15
C PRO A 4 20.92 54.26 49.85
N LEU A 5 21.65 53.48 49.06
CA LEU A 5 21.08 52.77 47.92
C LEU A 5 20.24 51.61 48.46
N GLU A 6 18.94 51.66 48.22
CA GLU A 6 18.05 50.52 48.44
C GLU A 6 18.15 49.55 47.26
N ASP A 7 18.44 48.28 47.57
CA ASP A 7 18.52 47.20 46.60
C ASP A 7 17.16 46.98 45.93
N ILE A 8 17.12 47.17 44.61
CA ILE A 8 15.93 46.93 43.79
C ILE A 8 15.73 45.42 43.68
N ILE A 9 14.78 44.88 44.44
CA ILE A 9 14.34 43.49 44.32
C ILE A 9 13.56 43.35 43.01
N LEU A 10 14.16 42.73 42.01
CA LEU A 10 13.47 42.40 40.76
C LEU A 10 12.45 41.27 41.02
N PRO A 11 11.21 41.38 40.51
CA PRO A 11 10.25 40.28 40.61
C PRO A 11 10.77 39.06 39.84
N PRO A 12 10.41 37.84 40.29
CA PRO A 12 10.73 36.64 39.52
C PRO A 12 10.14 36.76 38.11
N PRO A 13 10.85 36.26 37.08
CA PRO A 13 10.39 36.36 35.70
C PRO A 13 9.01 35.70 35.58
N PRO A 14 8.09 36.28 34.79
CA PRO A 14 6.76 35.72 34.62
C PRO A 14 6.88 34.30 34.05
N GLY A 15 6.25 33.34 34.74
CA GLY A 15 6.10 31.99 34.23
C GLY A 15 5.36 31.99 32.90
N SER A 16 5.75 31.11 31.98
CA SER A 16 5.28 31.03 30.59
C SER A 16 3.82 30.54 30.44
N TRP A 17 2.97 30.83 31.42
CA TRP A 17 1.65 30.23 31.59
C TRP A 17 0.58 31.33 31.75
N PRO A 18 -0.61 31.18 31.15
CA PRO A 18 -1.03 30.15 30.21
C PRO A 18 -0.64 30.52 28.77
N TRP A 19 -0.41 29.52 27.93
CA TRP A 19 -0.31 29.75 26.49
C TRP A 19 -1.55 30.47 26.01
N ALA A 20 -1.36 31.55 25.24
CA ALA A 20 -2.44 32.39 24.75
C ALA A 20 -3.56 31.49 24.16
N PRO A 21 -4.85 31.74 24.48
CA PRO A 21 -5.96 30.83 24.12
C PRO A 21 -5.99 30.42 22.64
N GLY A 22 -5.47 31.25 21.73
CA GLY A 22 -5.40 30.98 20.30
C GLY A 22 -4.46 29.82 19.90
N ILE A 23 -3.49 29.44 20.74
CA ILE A 23 -2.60 28.29 20.45
C ILE A 23 -3.38 26.97 20.44
N TRP A 24 -4.43 26.86 21.26
CA TRP A 24 -5.27 25.66 21.29
C TRP A 24 -5.96 25.41 19.95
N MET A 25 -6.40 26.45 19.24
CA MET A 25 -6.99 26.31 17.91
C MET A 25 -5.97 25.76 16.89
N LEU A 26 -4.71 26.24 16.95
CA LEU A 26 -3.64 25.73 16.09
C LEU A 26 -3.33 24.27 16.39
N VAL A 27 -3.25 23.89 17.66
CA VAL A 27 -3.01 22.51 18.09
C VAL A 27 -4.13 21.59 17.61
N ILE A 28 -5.39 21.99 17.81
CA ILE A 28 -6.55 21.21 17.34
C ILE A 28 -6.52 21.06 15.82
N GLY A 29 -6.26 22.15 15.09
CA GLY A 29 -6.14 22.13 13.63
C GLY A 29 -5.01 21.20 13.15
N ALA A 30 -3.85 21.24 13.81
CA ALA A 30 -2.72 20.37 13.50
C ALA A 30 -3.06 18.89 13.74
N ILE A 31 -3.71 18.56 14.86
CA ILE A 31 -4.16 17.21 15.17
C ILE A 31 -5.16 16.72 14.11
N LEU A 32 -6.14 17.55 13.74
CA LEU A 32 -7.11 17.20 12.70
C LEU A 32 -6.46 16.92 11.35
N CYS A 33 -5.56 17.80 10.90
CA CYS A 33 -4.78 17.59 9.67
C CYS A 33 -3.97 16.29 9.73
N MET A 34 -3.31 16.03 10.86
CA MET A 34 -2.53 14.81 11.05
C MET A 34 -3.41 13.55 10.99
N LEU A 35 -4.55 13.54 11.67
CA LEU A 35 -5.52 12.45 11.63
C LEU A 35 -6.07 12.22 10.22
N TRP A 36 -6.32 13.29 9.49
CA TRP A 36 -6.81 13.20 8.10
C TRP A 36 -5.76 12.58 7.17
N GLY A 37 -4.50 13.03 7.27
CA GLY A 37 -3.38 12.45 6.54
C GLY A 37 -3.16 10.97 6.88
N LEU A 38 -3.18 10.63 8.18
CA LEU A 38 -3.08 9.25 8.64
C LEU A 38 -4.24 8.39 8.13
N ARG A 39 -5.46 8.91 8.10
CA ARG A 39 -6.64 8.20 7.57
C ARG A 39 -6.53 7.96 6.07
N ALA A 40 -6.04 8.93 5.31
CA ALA A 40 -5.79 8.77 3.87
C ALA A 40 -4.70 7.71 3.61
N LEU A 41 -3.64 7.70 4.41
CA LEU A 41 -2.56 6.71 4.29
C LEU A 41 -3.00 5.31 4.72
N ALA A 42 -3.78 5.22 5.82
CA ALA A 42 -4.34 3.98 6.34
C ALA A 42 -5.27 3.29 5.33
N ARG A 43 -5.94 4.04 4.45
CA ARG A 43 -6.77 3.47 3.37
C ARG A 43 -5.95 2.71 2.33
N LYS A 44 -4.68 3.10 2.09
CA LYS A 44 -3.79 2.40 1.14
C LYS A 44 -3.05 1.24 1.79
N TRP A 45 -2.89 1.26 3.11
CA TRP A 45 -2.19 0.22 3.86
C TRP A 45 -2.67 -1.23 3.66
N PRO A 46 -3.99 -1.53 3.62
CA PRO A 46 -4.44 -2.90 3.46
C PRO A 46 -4.14 -3.45 2.05
N PHE A 47 -4.09 -2.61 1.02
CA PHE A 47 -3.64 -2.98 -0.32
C PHE A 47 -2.21 -3.51 -0.29
N TRP A 48 -1.28 -2.73 0.27
CA TRP A 48 0.14 -3.09 0.32
C TRP A 48 0.37 -4.35 1.16
N ARG A 49 -0.38 -4.52 2.26
CA ARG A 49 -0.35 -5.73 3.08
C ARG A 49 -0.86 -6.96 2.31
N ALA A 50 -1.99 -6.85 1.63
CA ALA A 50 -2.54 -7.94 0.83
C ALA A 50 -1.58 -8.33 -0.30
N ARG A 51 -1.01 -7.34 -0.99
CA ARG A 51 -0.01 -7.55 -2.04
C ARG A 51 1.21 -8.31 -1.51
N GLY A 52 1.73 -7.90 -0.35
CA GLY A 52 2.84 -8.57 0.32
C GLY A 52 2.53 -10.02 0.71
N ALA A 53 1.30 -10.28 1.17
CA ALA A 53 0.86 -11.64 1.52
C ALA A 53 0.82 -12.56 0.29
N VAL A 54 0.29 -12.09 -0.84
CA VAL A 54 0.27 -12.86 -2.10
C VAL A 54 1.69 -13.11 -2.62
N ILE A 55 2.54 -12.08 -2.63
CA ILE A 55 3.96 -12.21 -3.03
C ILE A 55 4.67 -13.26 -2.19
N ARG A 56 4.47 -13.24 -0.87
CA ARG A 56 5.07 -14.21 0.05
C ARG A 56 4.56 -15.62 -0.22
N HIS A 57 3.25 -15.77 -0.44
CA HIS A 57 2.66 -17.07 -0.76
C HIS A 57 3.26 -17.69 -2.03
N ILE A 58 3.43 -16.88 -3.10
CA ILE A 58 4.02 -17.35 -4.36
C ILE A 58 5.48 -17.74 -4.17
N ARG A 59 6.25 -16.94 -3.43
CA ARG A 59 7.68 -17.18 -3.21
C ARG A 59 7.95 -18.42 -2.36
N ASP A 60 7.18 -18.60 -1.29
CA ASP A 60 7.43 -19.65 -0.29
C ASP A 60 6.85 -20.99 -0.72
N LYS A 61 5.66 -20.99 -1.34
CA LYS A 61 4.93 -22.23 -1.66
C LYS A 61 5.00 -22.67 -3.11
N GLN A 62 5.37 -21.77 -4.03
CA GLN A 62 5.36 -22.01 -5.48
C GLN A 62 4.09 -22.76 -5.92
N PRO A 63 2.91 -22.14 -5.73
CA PRO A 63 1.63 -22.81 -5.95
C PRO A 63 1.50 -23.27 -7.40
N PRO A 64 0.74 -24.35 -7.66
CA PRO A 64 0.42 -24.77 -9.01
C PRO A 64 -0.36 -23.66 -9.74
N PRO A 65 -0.32 -23.62 -11.09
CA PRO A 65 -0.92 -22.57 -11.89
C PRO A 65 -2.39 -22.26 -11.52
N ALA A 66 -3.20 -23.30 -11.29
CA ALA A 66 -4.62 -23.13 -10.97
C ALA A 66 -4.87 -22.44 -9.62
N GLN A 67 -3.97 -22.62 -8.65
CA GLN A 67 -4.05 -21.94 -7.35
C GLN A 67 -3.48 -20.53 -7.44
N LEU A 68 -2.40 -20.35 -8.21
CA LEU A 68 -1.83 -19.04 -8.53
C LEU A 68 -2.87 -18.14 -9.21
N ASN A 69 -3.54 -18.63 -10.25
CA ASN A 69 -4.53 -17.88 -11.00
C ASN A 69 -5.70 -17.43 -10.11
N ARG A 70 -6.22 -18.34 -9.28
CA ARG A 70 -7.27 -18.03 -8.29
C ARG A 70 -6.83 -16.96 -7.30
N ALA A 71 -5.59 -17.02 -6.80
CA ALA A 71 -5.06 -16.03 -5.86
C ALA A 71 -4.91 -14.65 -6.50
N LEU A 72 -4.42 -14.59 -7.75
CA LEU A 72 -4.28 -13.35 -8.50
C LEU A 72 -5.64 -12.73 -8.84
N HIS A 73 -6.59 -13.55 -9.30
CA HIS A 73 -7.93 -13.11 -9.66
C HIS A 73 -8.70 -12.57 -8.44
N ALA A 74 -8.64 -13.28 -7.31
CA ALA A 74 -9.23 -12.84 -6.05
C ALA A 74 -8.59 -11.53 -5.54
N PHE A 75 -7.27 -11.38 -5.69
CA PHE A 75 -6.56 -10.14 -5.36
C PHE A 75 -7.05 -8.99 -6.26
N ALA A 76 -7.13 -9.20 -7.57
CA ALA A 76 -7.52 -8.17 -8.52
C ALA A 76 -8.98 -7.75 -8.38
N CYS A 77 -9.92 -8.69 -8.19
CA CYS A 77 -11.32 -8.36 -7.94
C CYS A 77 -11.48 -7.51 -6.68
N ARG A 78 -10.76 -7.86 -5.61
CA ARG A 78 -10.89 -7.18 -4.32
C ARG A 78 -10.22 -5.80 -4.29
N TRP A 79 -9.05 -5.68 -4.90
CA TRP A 79 -8.18 -4.52 -4.69
C TRP A 79 -8.03 -3.63 -5.93
N LEU A 80 -8.17 -4.19 -7.12
CA LEU A 80 -8.05 -3.47 -8.40
C LEU A 80 -9.40 -3.30 -9.10
N ARG A 81 -10.49 -3.80 -8.47
CA ARG A 81 -11.86 -3.75 -8.99
C ARG A 81 -11.97 -4.41 -10.38
N ALA A 82 -11.18 -5.46 -10.60
CA ALA A 82 -11.27 -6.26 -11.82
C ALA A 82 -12.69 -6.83 -11.98
N PRO A 83 -13.25 -6.85 -13.21
CA PRO A 83 -14.52 -7.50 -13.44
C PRO A 83 -14.42 -9.01 -13.14
N ALA A 84 -15.26 -9.50 -12.23
CA ALA A 84 -15.24 -10.91 -11.82
C ALA A 84 -15.61 -11.89 -12.94
N ALA A 85 -16.23 -11.40 -14.02
CA ALA A 85 -16.58 -12.19 -15.20
C ALA A 85 -15.40 -12.48 -16.12
N LEU A 86 -14.26 -11.79 -15.97
CA LEU A 86 -13.08 -12.02 -16.79
C LEU A 86 -12.51 -13.41 -16.51
N SER A 87 -12.31 -14.19 -17.56
CA SER A 87 -11.72 -15.53 -17.50
C SER A 87 -10.92 -15.80 -18.78
N GLY A 88 -10.04 -16.80 -18.73
CA GLY A 88 -9.22 -17.18 -19.89
C GLY A 88 -8.37 -16.02 -20.40
N GLN A 89 -8.44 -15.75 -21.70
CA GLN A 89 -7.63 -14.73 -22.36
C GLN A 89 -8.00 -13.30 -21.93
N ASP A 90 -9.30 -13.00 -21.79
CA ASP A 90 -9.77 -11.66 -21.41
C ASP A 90 -9.20 -11.22 -20.05
N TRP A 91 -8.99 -12.18 -19.15
CA TRP A 91 -8.35 -11.96 -17.86
C TRP A 91 -6.86 -11.60 -18.00
N VAL A 92 -6.12 -12.31 -18.86
CA VAL A 92 -4.70 -12.05 -19.11
C VAL A 92 -4.51 -10.70 -19.79
N ASP A 93 -5.34 -10.39 -20.78
CA ASP A 93 -5.30 -9.11 -21.49
C ASP A 93 -5.56 -7.93 -20.52
N TRP A 94 -6.53 -8.10 -19.63
CA TRP A 94 -6.79 -7.12 -18.56
C TRP A 94 -5.59 -6.96 -17.62
N MET A 95 -4.92 -8.06 -17.23
CA MET A 95 -3.72 -8.03 -16.40
C MET A 95 -2.59 -7.25 -17.05
N ILE A 96 -2.32 -7.51 -18.34
CA ILE A 96 -1.25 -6.84 -19.11
C ILE A 96 -1.56 -5.35 -19.21
N ALA A 97 -2.82 -4.97 -19.48
CA ALA A 97 -3.24 -3.57 -19.53
C ALA A 97 -3.07 -2.85 -18.17
N HIS A 98 -3.26 -3.56 -17.05
CA HIS A 98 -3.15 -3.00 -15.69
C HIS A 98 -1.72 -2.96 -15.12
N ALA A 99 -0.71 -3.35 -15.90
CA ALA A 99 0.68 -3.32 -15.47
C ALA A 99 1.59 -2.77 -16.60
N PRO A 100 1.57 -1.44 -16.84
CA PRO A 100 2.30 -0.83 -17.94
C PRO A 100 3.81 -1.11 -17.87
N GLY A 101 4.37 -1.41 -19.04
CA GLY A 101 5.79 -1.67 -19.24
C GLY A 101 6.24 -3.10 -18.98
N LEU A 102 5.32 -4.05 -18.68
CA LEU A 102 5.66 -5.45 -18.47
C LEU A 102 6.54 -5.97 -19.63
N PRO A 103 7.66 -6.68 -19.35
CA PRO A 103 8.47 -7.27 -20.40
C PRO A 103 7.64 -8.23 -21.27
N PRO A 104 7.85 -8.30 -22.58
CA PRO A 104 7.06 -9.17 -23.47
C PRO A 104 7.21 -10.66 -23.11
N GLU A 105 8.39 -11.08 -22.66
CA GLU A 105 8.66 -12.40 -22.07
C GLU A 105 7.78 -12.72 -20.86
N THR A 106 7.42 -11.70 -20.07
CA THR A 106 6.56 -11.84 -18.90
C THR A 106 5.11 -11.97 -19.33
N SER A 107 4.69 -11.21 -20.35
CA SER A 107 3.34 -11.30 -20.92
C SER A 107 3.07 -12.69 -21.49
N GLY A 108 4.00 -13.25 -22.27
CA GLY A 108 3.87 -14.62 -22.81
C GLY A 108 3.80 -15.69 -21.71
N ALA A 109 4.54 -15.52 -20.60
CA ALA A 109 4.42 -16.44 -19.46
C ALA A 109 3.07 -16.32 -18.73
N LEU A 110 2.42 -15.14 -18.74
CA LEU A 110 1.09 -14.95 -18.16
C LEU A 110 -0.03 -15.54 -19.03
N GLU A 111 0.17 -15.70 -20.34
CA GLU A 111 -0.79 -16.37 -21.22
C GLU A 111 -1.06 -17.82 -20.77
N ALA A 112 -0.08 -18.47 -20.14
CA ALA A 112 -0.27 -19.79 -19.52
C ALA A 112 -1.34 -19.80 -18.41
N LEU A 113 -1.73 -18.63 -17.85
CA LEU A 113 -2.84 -18.51 -16.90
C LEU A 113 -4.21 -18.61 -17.58
N ALA A 114 -4.32 -18.32 -18.87
CA ALA A 114 -5.58 -18.44 -19.61
C ALA A 114 -6.05 -19.90 -19.65
N GLU A 115 -5.12 -20.83 -19.81
CA GLU A 115 -5.37 -22.29 -19.89
C GLU A 115 -5.33 -22.98 -18.52
N SER A 116 -4.86 -22.28 -17.49
CA SER A 116 -4.60 -22.79 -16.15
C SER A 116 -5.77 -23.49 -15.42
N PRO A 117 -7.07 -23.19 -15.64
CA PRO A 117 -8.15 -23.94 -14.98
C PRO A 117 -8.18 -25.42 -15.34
N TYR A 118 -7.61 -25.81 -16.48
CA TYR A 118 -7.80 -27.15 -17.07
C TYR A 118 -6.57 -28.04 -16.97
N ALA A 119 -5.42 -27.48 -16.60
CA ALA A 119 -4.16 -28.19 -16.66
C ALA A 119 -3.73 -28.57 -15.24
N GLY A 120 -3.71 -29.87 -14.91
CA GLY A 120 -3.06 -30.43 -13.72
C GLY A 120 -1.53 -30.32 -13.78
N VAL A 121 -1.05 -29.18 -14.29
CA VAL A 121 0.34 -28.90 -14.62
C VAL A 121 1.09 -28.57 -13.33
N PRO A 122 2.32 -29.11 -13.17
CA PRO A 122 3.15 -28.79 -12.03
C PRO A 122 3.47 -27.29 -11.95
N ALA A 123 3.95 -26.84 -10.79
CA ALA A 123 4.38 -25.46 -10.61
C ALA A 123 5.45 -25.08 -11.64
N ASP A 124 5.20 -24.02 -12.41
CA ASP A 124 6.17 -23.46 -13.35
C ASP A 124 6.88 -22.25 -12.70
N PRO A 125 8.20 -22.31 -12.51
CA PRO A 125 8.99 -21.19 -12.01
C PRO A 125 8.90 -19.92 -12.87
N GLN A 126 8.75 -20.04 -14.19
CA GLN A 126 8.65 -18.89 -15.09
C GLN A 126 7.34 -18.15 -14.87
N LEU A 127 6.23 -18.88 -14.84
CA LEU A 127 4.92 -18.33 -14.50
C LEU A 127 4.90 -17.66 -13.12
N ASN A 128 5.49 -18.29 -12.11
CA ASN A 128 5.60 -17.70 -10.76
C ASN A 128 6.38 -16.38 -10.79
N ARG A 129 7.50 -16.32 -11.52
CA ARG A 129 8.28 -15.10 -11.69
C ARG A 129 7.47 -14.02 -12.41
N ALA A 130 6.69 -14.39 -13.42
CA ALA A 130 5.85 -13.46 -14.15
C ALA A 130 4.73 -12.86 -13.28
N ALA A 131 4.05 -13.69 -12.50
CA ALA A 131 3.06 -13.25 -11.52
C ALA A 131 3.65 -12.31 -10.46
N LEU A 132 4.87 -12.59 -9.99
CA LEU A 132 5.58 -11.71 -9.06
C LEU A 132 5.94 -10.35 -9.67
N LEU A 133 6.35 -10.33 -10.93
CA LEU A 133 6.66 -9.08 -11.64
C LEU A 133 5.40 -8.24 -11.84
N TRP A 134 4.29 -8.87 -12.22
CA TRP A 134 3.00 -8.20 -12.32
C TRP A 134 2.58 -7.58 -10.98
N LEU A 135 2.59 -8.35 -9.88
CA LEU A 135 2.25 -7.85 -8.53
C LEU A 135 3.14 -6.69 -8.08
N LYS A 136 4.42 -6.65 -8.48
CA LYS A 136 5.31 -5.54 -8.14
C LYS A 136 4.92 -4.24 -8.83
N ARG A 137 4.37 -4.32 -10.05
CA ARG A 137 4.08 -3.17 -10.91
C ARG A 137 2.65 -2.68 -10.81
N VAL A 138 1.73 -3.54 -10.38
CA VAL A 138 0.33 -3.16 -10.23
C VAL A 138 0.16 -2.08 -9.15
N GLN A 139 -0.62 -1.05 -9.48
CA GLN A 139 -0.91 0.08 -8.61
C GLN A 139 -2.36 0.00 -8.08
N PRO A 140 -2.61 0.47 -6.84
CA PRO A 140 -3.95 0.50 -6.26
C PRO A 140 -4.89 1.49 -6.95
#